data_AF-A0A059WTS6-F1
#
_entry.id   AF-A0A059WTS6-F1
#
_cell.length_a   1.000
_cell.length_b   1.000
_cell.length_c   1.000
_cell.angle_alpha   90.00
_cell.angle_beta   90.00
_cell.angle_gamma   90.00
#
_symmetry.space_group_name_H-M   'P 1'
#
loop_
_entity.id
_entity.type
_entity.pdbx_description
1 polymer ?
#
loop_
_entity_poly.entity_id
_entity_poly.type
_entity_poly.pdbx_seq_one_letter_code
_entity_poly.pdbx_strand_id
1 'polypeptide(L)'
;SCTYDRVLGFGEIQAYASEAQAFNFAQEFDYDLAHAKLVSDHYPIEFTIESTGSLAEIKPIPSKPQPISVEPIIDSSISQSPVLVTPVDGEASVGAGSCGLEPYVTPAGRCYGSFDGKKTRVNAECCP
;
A
#
# COMPACT_ATOMS: atom_id res chain seq x y z
N SER A 1 -7.15 -19.88 -6.48
CA SER A 1 -6.68 -18.65 -5.80
C SER A 1 -7.87 -17.71 -5.75
N CYS A 2 -8.69 -17.76 -4.70
CA CYS A 2 -9.80 -16.83 -4.56
C CYS A 2 -9.24 -15.49 -4.08
N THR A 3 -9.62 -14.42 -4.76
CA THR A 3 -9.32 -13.05 -4.36
C THR A 3 -10.25 -12.73 -3.19
N TYR A 4 -9.68 -12.50 -2.01
CA TYR A 4 -10.48 -12.09 -0.86
C TYR A 4 -10.81 -10.60 -0.99
N ASP A 5 -12.09 -10.25 -0.93
CA ASP A 5 -12.55 -8.87 -0.82
C ASP A 5 -12.06 -8.25 0.49
N ARG A 6 -11.64 -6.98 0.45
CA ARG A 6 -11.00 -6.29 1.58
C ARG A 6 -11.40 -4.83 1.61
N VAL A 7 -11.46 -4.29 2.83
CA VAL A 7 -11.58 -2.85 3.10
C VAL A 7 -10.43 -2.44 4.01
N LEU A 8 -9.79 -1.31 3.70
CA LEU A 8 -8.73 -0.72 4.52
C LEU A 8 -9.15 0.70 4.89
N GLY A 9 -9.34 0.96 6.19
CA GLY A 9 -9.58 2.29 6.73
C GLY A 9 -8.31 2.86 7.37
N PHE A 10 -8.06 4.15 7.22
CA PHE A 10 -6.92 4.85 7.83
C PHE A 10 -7.36 6.18 8.42
N GLY A 11 -6.66 6.62 9.47
CA GLY A 11 -6.94 7.89 10.15
C GLY A 11 -8.12 7.80 11.10
N GLU A 12 -8.66 8.96 11.48
CA GLU A 12 -9.67 9.09 12.54
C GLU A 12 -11.01 8.41 12.21
N ILE A 13 -11.27 8.11 10.93
CA ILE A 13 -12.49 7.42 10.50
C ILE A 13 -12.66 6.03 11.15
N GLN A 14 -11.56 5.39 11.58
CA GLN A 14 -11.60 4.11 12.28
C GLN A 14 -12.36 4.20 13.61
N ALA A 15 -12.37 5.36 14.26
CA ALA A 15 -13.12 5.58 15.50
C ALA A 15 -14.63 5.65 15.30
N TYR A 16 -15.07 5.82 14.04
CA TYR A 16 -16.46 5.96 13.64
C TYR A 16 -16.95 4.80 12.77
N ALA A 17 -16.06 3.88 12.40
CA ALA A 17 -16.40 2.74 11.57
C ALA A 17 -16.60 1.49 12.42
N SER A 18 -17.58 0.67 12.06
CA SER A 18 -17.70 -0.68 12.62
C SER A 18 -16.54 -1.57 12.15
N GLU A 19 -16.37 -2.71 12.80
CA GLU A 19 -15.59 -3.79 12.23
C GLU A 19 -16.21 -4.23 10.89
N ALA A 20 -15.37 -4.47 9.90
CA ALA A 20 -15.80 -4.94 8.59
C ALA A 20 -15.93 -6.47 8.58
N GLN A 21 -17.06 -6.99 8.11
CA GLN A 21 -17.37 -8.41 8.12
C GLN A 21 -17.92 -8.88 6.79
N ALA A 22 -17.80 -10.18 6.51
CA ALA A 22 -18.43 -10.78 5.34
C ALA A 22 -19.93 -10.97 5.57
N PHE A 23 -20.76 -10.49 4.64
CA PHE A 23 -22.19 -10.73 4.61
C PHE A 23 -22.49 -12.06 3.92
N ASN A 24 -22.74 -13.09 4.71
CA ASN A 24 -23.10 -14.41 4.20
C ASN A 24 -24.57 -14.46 3.74
N PHE A 25 -24.82 -13.97 2.54
CA PHE A 25 -26.16 -13.98 1.94
C PHE A 25 -26.74 -15.39 1.78
N ALA A 26 -25.90 -16.43 1.70
CA ALA A 26 -26.39 -17.80 1.59
C ALA A 26 -27.07 -18.23 2.89
N GLN A 27 -26.50 -17.85 4.03
CA GLN A 27 -27.11 -18.09 5.33
C GLN A 27 -28.30 -17.16 5.59
N GLU A 28 -28.16 -15.86 5.28
CA GLU A 28 -29.21 -14.87 5.55
C GLU A 28 -30.52 -15.18 4.82
N PHE A 29 -30.42 -15.68 3.58
CA PHE A 29 -31.58 -15.98 2.74
C PHE A 29 -31.85 -17.49 2.61
N ASP A 30 -31.21 -18.32 3.44
CA ASP A 30 -31.37 -19.79 3.44
C ASP A 30 -31.19 -20.44 2.06
N TYR A 31 -30.17 -20.01 1.32
CA TYR A 31 -29.79 -20.61 0.05
C TYR A 31 -28.91 -21.83 0.27
N ASP A 32 -29.20 -22.89 -0.48
CA ASP A 32 -28.23 -23.95 -0.67
C ASP A 32 -27.01 -23.43 -1.47
N LEU A 33 -25.94 -24.22 -1.48
CA LEU A 33 -24.70 -23.83 -2.15
C LEU A 33 -24.86 -23.62 -3.66
N ALA A 34 -25.79 -24.35 -4.30
CA ALA A 34 -25.99 -24.24 -5.75
C ALA A 34 -26.66 -22.90 -6.09
N HIS A 35 -27.70 -22.53 -5.34
CA HIS A 35 -28.39 -21.25 -5.47
C HIS A 35 -27.51 -20.07 -5.08
N ALA A 36 -26.74 -20.19 -3.99
CA ALA A 36 -25.80 -19.14 -3.59
C ALA A 36 -24.77 -18.83 -4.70
N LYS A 37 -24.24 -19.86 -5.36
CA LYS A 37 -23.30 -19.71 -6.47
C LYS A 37 -23.90 -19.10 -7.73
N LEU A 38 -25.22 -19.13 -7.91
CA LEU A 38 -25.89 -18.40 -8.99
C LEU A 38 -25.90 -16.89 -8.74
N VAL A 39 -25.89 -16.48 -7.48
CA VAL A 39 -25.81 -15.06 -7.09
C VAL A 39 -24.38 -14.57 -7.22
N SER A 40 -23.42 -15.24 -6.57
CA SER A 40 -22.00 -14.88 -6.57
C SER A 40 -21.16 -16.02 -5.98
N ASP A 41 -19.90 -16.11 -6.37
CA ASP A 41 -18.90 -16.98 -5.73
C ASP A 41 -18.17 -16.32 -4.54
N HIS A 42 -18.47 -15.04 -4.27
CA HIS A 42 -17.91 -14.26 -3.15
C HIS A 42 -19.03 -13.61 -2.32
N TYR A 43 -18.81 -13.51 -1.00
CA TYR A 43 -19.65 -12.76 -0.08
C TYR A 43 -19.19 -11.29 -0.01
N PRO A 44 -20.10 -10.30 -0.05
CA PRO A 44 -19.74 -8.90 0.15
C PRO A 44 -19.07 -8.68 1.52
N ILE A 45 -18.17 -7.70 1.61
CA ILE A 45 -17.70 -7.17 2.90
C ILE A 45 -18.48 -5.91 3.24
N GLU A 46 -19.06 -5.85 4.42
CA GLU A 46 -19.87 -4.74 4.91
C GLU A 46 -19.31 -4.15 6.21
N PHE A 47 -19.52 -2.85 6.39
CA PHE A 47 -19.23 -2.09 7.60
C PHE A 47 -20.10 -0.84 7.61
N THR A 48 -20.35 -0.28 8.79
CA THR A 48 -21.10 0.97 8.94
C THR A 48 -20.16 2.09 9.39
N ILE A 49 -20.57 3.34 9.14
CA ILE A 49 -19.89 4.52 9.66
C ILE A 49 -20.94 5.34 10.44
N GLU A 50 -20.74 5.48 11.74
CA GLU A 50 -21.58 6.31 12.60
C GLU A 50 -21.09 7.76 12.57
N SER A 51 -21.86 8.63 11.92
CA SER A 51 -21.54 10.07 11.88
C SER A 51 -22.14 10.78 13.09
N THR A 52 -21.29 11.27 14.01
CA THR A 52 -21.73 12.13 15.14
C THR A 52 -21.44 13.62 14.93
N GLY A 53 -21.00 14.03 13.74
CA GLY A 53 -20.66 15.43 13.47
C GLY A 53 -20.60 15.70 11.98
N SER A 54 -21.00 16.91 11.57
CA SER A 54 -20.90 17.43 10.20
C SER A 54 -19.64 16.90 9.54
N LEU A 55 -19.77 16.29 8.35
CA LEU A 55 -18.65 16.02 7.45
C LEU A 55 -17.96 17.36 7.20
N ALA A 56 -17.09 17.78 8.12
CA ALA A 56 -16.23 18.93 7.94
C ALA A 56 -15.52 18.64 6.64
N GLU A 57 -15.84 19.48 5.65
CA GLU A 57 -15.44 19.41 4.25
C GLU A 57 -14.19 18.54 4.11
N ILE A 58 -14.37 17.29 3.66
CA ILE A 58 -13.25 16.37 3.44
C ILE A 58 -12.42 17.05 2.36
N LYS A 59 -11.40 17.80 2.78
CA LYS A 59 -10.47 18.44 1.85
C LYS A 59 -9.79 17.29 1.13
N PRO A 60 -9.99 17.15 -0.19
CA PRO A 60 -9.32 16.11 -0.94
C PRO A 60 -7.83 16.20 -0.65
N ILE A 61 -7.23 15.11 -0.21
CA ILE A 61 -5.78 15.03 -0.15
C ILE A 61 -5.30 15.28 -1.58
N PRO A 62 -4.42 16.27 -1.81
CA PRO A 62 -3.97 16.57 -3.16
C PRO A 62 -3.40 15.29 -3.78
N SER A 63 -3.90 14.92 -4.96
CA SER A 63 -3.50 13.70 -5.69
C SER A 63 -2.01 13.67 -6.03
N LYS A 64 -1.32 14.80 -5.83
CA LYS A 64 0.11 14.98 -6.02
C LYS A 64 0.75 15.26 -4.66
N PRO A 65 1.80 14.52 -4.26
CA PRO A 65 2.64 14.91 -3.13
C PRO A 65 3.07 16.36 -3.32
N GLN A 66 2.76 17.22 -2.34
CA GLN A 66 3.35 18.54 -2.36
C GLN A 66 4.85 18.38 -2.12
N PRO A 67 5.70 19.03 -2.93
CA PRO A 67 7.12 19.01 -2.67
C PRO A 67 7.35 19.61 -1.27
N ILE A 68 7.98 18.84 -0.39
CA ILE A 68 8.45 19.36 0.89
C ILE A 68 9.44 20.46 0.56
N SER A 69 9.10 21.71 0.89
CA SER A 69 10.04 22.82 0.86
C SER A 69 11.00 22.65 2.02
N VAL A 70 12.04 21.85 1.81
CA VAL A 70 13.18 21.81 2.72
C VAL A 70 13.90 23.14 2.55
N GLU A 71 13.79 24.03 3.53
CA GLU A 71 14.71 25.17 3.62
C GLU A 71 16.14 24.59 3.70
N PRO A 72 17.07 25.03 2.85
CA PRO A 72 18.42 24.48 2.85
C PRO A 72 19.09 24.86 4.16
N ILE A 73 19.31 23.88 5.03
CA ILE A 73 20.37 23.97 6.03
C ILE A 73 21.66 23.88 5.23
N ILE A 74 22.21 25.05 4.91
CA ILE A 74 23.49 25.20 4.23
C ILE A 74 24.56 24.75 5.23
N ASP A 75 24.90 23.47 5.24
CA ASP A 75 26.22 23.05 5.71
C ASP A 75 27.15 22.96 4.48
N SER A 76 28.04 23.93 4.40
CA SER A 76 28.93 24.19 3.27
C SER A 76 30.08 23.19 3.23
N SER A 77 29.85 21.98 2.71
CA SER A 77 30.87 21.18 2.00
C SER A 77 30.16 19.97 1.37
N ILE A 78 30.02 19.87 0.05
CA ILE A 78 31.07 19.40 -0.86
C ILE A 78 30.65 19.77 -2.29
N SER A 79 31.63 20.32 -3.00
CA SER A 79 31.64 20.68 -4.42
C SER A 79 31.34 19.48 -5.35
N GLN A 80 30.37 19.63 -6.27
CA GLN A 80 30.54 19.33 -7.71
C GLN A 80 29.30 19.73 -8.55
N SER A 81 29.57 20.34 -9.70
CA SER A 81 28.65 20.93 -10.68
C SER A 81 27.69 19.93 -11.36
N PRO A 82 26.56 20.41 -11.94
CA PRO A 82 25.51 19.54 -12.48
C PRO A 82 25.84 19.05 -13.90
N VAL A 83 25.73 17.75 -14.12
CA VAL A 83 25.76 17.17 -15.48
C VAL A 83 24.32 17.10 -15.99
N LEU A 84 24.03 17.91 -17.01
CA LEU A 84 22.79 17.87 -17.77
C LEU A 84 22.81 16.64 -18.68
N VAL A 85 22.02 15.62 -18.37
CA VAL A 85 21.73 14.52 -19.30
C VAL A 85 20.23 14.42 -19.55
N THR A 86 19.89 14.57 -20.83
CA THR A 86 18.56 14.51 -21.44
C THR A 86 17.84 13.18 -21.19
N PRO A 87 16.49 13.15 -21.30
CA PRO A 87 15.71 11.96 -20.99
C PRO A 87 15.97 10.88 -22.04
N VAL A 88 16.47 9.73 -21.59
CA VAL A 88 16.51 8.51 -22.38
C VAL A 88 15.43 7.61 -21.83
N ASP A 89 14.41 7.35 -22.64
CA ASP A 89 13.53 6.20 -22.48
C ASP A 89 14.41 4.95 -22.36
N GLY A 90 14.61 4.49 -21.14
CA GLY A 90 15.50 3.39 -20.81
C GLY A 90 14.85 2.54 -19.76
N GLU A 91 14.39 1.36 -20.17
CA GLU A 91 13.98 0.28 -19.27
C GLU A 91 15.00 0.14 -18.15
N ALA A 92 14.58 0.50 -16.93
CA ALA A 92 15.35 0.22 -15.72
C ALA A 92 15.33 -1.29 -15.48
N SER A 93 16.23 -2.00 -16.14
CA SER A 93 16.71 -3.28 -15.64
C SER A 93 17.37 -3.00 -14.29
N VAL A 94 16.60 -3.25 -13.23
CA VAL A 94 17.08 -3.21 -11.85
C VAL A 94 18.26 -4.18 -11.76
N GLY A 95 19.46 -3.61 -11.67
CA GLY A 95 20.70 -4.36 -11.62
C GLY A 95 20.64 -5.42 -10.53
N ALA A 96 20.93 -6.67 -10.91
CA ALA A 96 21.08 -7.81 -10.03
C ALA A 96 22.33 -7.63 -9.14
N GLY A 97 22.23 -6.82 -8.09
CA GLY A 97 23.36 -6.59 -7.17
C GLY A 97 23.17 -5.54 -6.08
N SER A 98 22.06 -4.78 -6.06
CA SER A 98 21.79 -3.85 -4.96
C SER A 98 20.94 -4.53 -3.88
N CYS A 99 21.28 -4.25 -2.62
CA CYS A 99 20.58 -4.81 -1.44
C CYS A 99 19.33 -4.02 -1.04
N GLY A 100 19.10 -2.87 -1.66
CA GLY A 100 18.03 -1.96 -1.29
C GLY A 100 18.28 -1.28 0.07
N LEU A 101 17.35 -0.43 0.48
CA LEU A 101 17.35 0.17 1.80
C LEU A 101 16.75 -0.79 2.82
N GLU A 102 17.35 -0.84 4.01
CA GLU A 102 16.90 -1.63 5.17
C GLU A 102 16.60 -3.11 4.85
N PRO A 103 17.60 -3.89 4.41
CA PRO A 103 17.40 -5.30 4.13
C PRO A 103 17.04 -6.09 5.41
N TYR A 104 16.08 -7.01 5.30
CA TYR A 104 15.62 -7.82 6.43
C TYR A 104 15.24 -9.25 6.02
N VAL A 105 15.35 -10.16 6.99
CA VAL A 105 14.99 -11.58 6.85
C VAL A 105 13.53 -11.79 7.26
N THR A 106 12.75 -12.40 6.38
CA THR A 106 11.36 -12.80 6.68
C THR A 106 11.33 -14.06 7.56
N PRO A 107 10.22 -14.37 8.27
CA PRO A 107 10.08 -15.61 9.04
C PRO A 107 10.29 -16.89 8.23
N ALA A 108 10.12 -16.82 6.90
CA ALA A 108 10.38 -17.91 5.97
C ALA A 108 11.84 -17.99 5.47
N GLY A 109 12.77 -17.24 6.08
CA GLY A 109 14.21 -17.26 5.77
C GLY A 109 14.59 -16.57 4.45
N ARG A 110 13.76 -15.67 3.92
CA ARG A 110 14.05 -14.95 2.66
C ARG A 110 14.45 -13.51 2.93
N CYS A 111 15.48 -13.03 2.23
CA CYS A 111 15.99 -11.65 2.32
C CYS A 111 15.24 -10.70 1.36
N TYR A 112 14.82 -9.54 1.87
CA TYR A 112 14.13 -8.49 1.12
C TYR A 112 14.75 -7.13 1.42
N GLY A 113 14.80 -6.25 0.42
CA GLY A 113 15.21 -4.84 0.54
C GLY A 113 14.20 -3.90 -0.10
N SER A 114 14.24 -2.62 0.29
CA SER A 114 13.32 -1.58 -0.23
C SER A 114 13.95 -0.80 -1.39
N PHE A 115 13.22 -0.68 -2.50
CA PHE A 115 13.55 0.14 -3.67
C PHE A 115 12.35 1.02 -4.00
N ASP A 116 12.51 2.33 -3.93
CA ASP A 116 11.43 3.30 -4.19
C ASP A 116 10.14 2.97 -3.40
N GLY A 117 10.31 2.57 -2.13
CA GLY A 117 9.22 2.17 -1.24
C GLY A 117 8.59 0.80 -1.51
N LYS A 118 9.06 0.07 -2.53
CA LYS A 118 8.62 -1.30 -2.84
C LYS A 118 9.60 -2.32 -2.29
N LYS A 119 9.07 -3.38 -1.69
CA LYS A 119 9.87 -4.49 -1.15
C LYS A 119 10.16 -5.50 -2.25
N THR A 120 11.44 -5.71 -2.53
CA THR A 120 11.92 -6.65 -3.54
C THR A 120 12.80 -7.71 -2.89
N ARG A 121 12.70 -8.95 -3.35
CA ARG A 121 13.58 -10.02 -2.88
C ARG A 121 15.00 -9.77 -3.38
N VAL A 122 15.98 -9.86 -2.48
CA VAL A 122 17.41 -9.62 -2.78
C VAL A 122 18.25 -10.85 -2.46
N ASN A 123 19.55 -10.78 -2.75
CA ASN A 123 20.51 -11.83 -2.40
C ASN A 123 20.55 -12.03 -0.88
N ALA A 124 20.79 -13.26 -0.42
CA ALA A 124 20.97 -13.58 0.99
C ALA A 124 22.12 -12.80 1.64
N GLU A 125 23.18 -12.47 0.88
CA GLU A 125 24.32 -11.66 1.34
C GLU A 125 23.93 -10.24 1.78
N CYS A 126 22.75 -9.77 1.38
CA CYS A 126 22.22 -8.47 1.76
C CYS A 126 21.64 -8.42 3.18
N CYS A 127 21.36 -9.58 3.77
CA CYS A 127 20.82 -9.68 5.11
C CYS A 127 21.91 -10.17 6.09
N PRO A 128 21.87 -9.71 7.36
CA PRO A 128 22.78 -10.18 8.41
C PRO A 128 22.56 -11.65 8.77
#